data_AF-V4HM25-F1
#
_entry.id   AF-V4HM25-F1
#
_cell.length_a   1.000
_cell.length_b   1.000
_cell.length_c   1.000
_cell.angle_alpha   90.00
_cell.angle_beta   90.00
_cell.angle_gamma   90.00
#
_symmetry.space_group_name_H-M   'P 1'
#
loop_
_entity.id
_entity.type
_entity.pdbx_description
1 polymer ?
#
loop_
_entity_poly.entity_id
_entity_poly.type
_entity_poly.pdbx_seq_one_letter_code
_entity_poly.pdbx_strand_id
1 'polypeptide(L)'
;MIDQVEVNQQLMFDGESDEKQFLTFMMHDEEYGMDILAVQEIRGWEPVTTIPNSPNFVRGAMNLRGTIVPIIDLRMRFGINAIEYGPLTVVIVVSVKIKEQQKIMGLVVDAVSDVYSIAEEKAKDVPDFQDSDNAYFVHGLVNVGQKMVVLLNLEKVLDLSDKSGLKG
;
A
#
# COMPACT_ATOMS: atom_id res chain seq x y z
N MET A 1 28.68 -31.01 29.08
CA MET A 1 28.32 -31.01 27.65
C MET A 1 26.85 -30.68 27.60
N ILE A 2 26.50 -29.50 27.11
CA ILE A 2 25.11 -29.08 26.97
C ILE A 2 24.59 -29.76 25.70
N ASP A 3 23.47 -30.46 25.81
CA ASP A 3 22.90 -31.23 24.70
C ASP A 3 22.57 -30.30 23.54
N GLN A 4 23.17 -30.55 22.37
CA GLN A 4 22.89 -29.81 21.13
C GLN A 4 21.42 -29.93 20.68
N VAL A 5 20.64 -30.79 21.32
CA VAL A 5 19.20 -30.96 21.07
C VAL A 5 18.38 -29.77 21.63
N GLU A 6 18.79 -29.16 22.75
CA GLU A 6 18.08 -27.98 23.31
C GLU A 6 18.32 -26.72 22.48
N VAL A 7 19.53 -26.54 21.93
CA VAL A 7 19.85 -25.37 21.07
C VAL A 7 19.06 -25.44 19.75
N ASN A 8 18.77 -26.64 19.25
CA ASN A 8 17.97 -26.84 18.05
C ASN A 8 16.45 -26.77 18.31
N GLN A 9 16.00 -26.83 19.57
CA GLN A 9 14.60 -26.58 19.92
C GLN A 9 14.26 -25.09 20.06
N GLN A 10 15.26 -24.23 20.26
CA GLN A 10 15.06 -22.77 20.30
C GLN A 10 15.02 -22.11 18.91
N LEU A 11 15.17 -22.92 17.84
CA LEU A 11 14.88 -22.56 16.45
C LEU A 11 13.54 -23.13 15.96
N MET A 12 12.77 -23.76 16.85
CA MET A 12 11.38 -24.10 16.57
C MET A 12 10.60 -22.78 16.58
N PHE A 13 10.11 -22.38 15.40
CA PHE A 13 9.11 -21.34 15.23
C PHE A 13 8.02 -21.52 16.28
N ASP A 14 7.94 -20.58 17.21
CA ASP A 14 6.78 -20.45 18.09
C ASP A 14 5.55 -20.25 17.19
N GLY A 15 4.51 -21.03 17.45
CA GLY A 15 3.46 -21.36 16.49
C GLY A 15 2.62 -20.18 15.99
N GLU A 16 1.94 -20.42 14.87
CA GLU A 16 0.67 -19.82 14.46
C GLU A 16 0.39 -18.41 14.99
N SER A 17 1.18 -17.43 14.57
CA SER A 17 0.71 -16.06 14.56
C SER A 17 0.14 -15.80 13.16
N ASP A 18 -1.17 -15.55 13.04
CA ASP A 18 -1.80 -14.97 11.83
C ASP A 18 -1.32 -13.51 11.64
N GLU A 19 0.00 -13.32 11.61
CA GLU A 19 0.66 -12.05 11.39
C GLU A 19 0.88 -11.86 9.89
N LYS A 20 0.26 -10.81 9.37
CA LYS A 20 0.48 -10.33 8.01
C LYS A 20 1.56 -9.25 8.03
N GLN A 21 2.38 -9.23 6.99
CA GLN A 21 3.42 -8.23 6.83
C GLN A 21 2.92 -7.10 5.93
N PHE A 22 3.14 -5.86 6.37
CA PHE A 22 2.72 -4.68 5.65
C PHE A 22 3.93 -3.80 5.34
N LEU A 23 4.09 -3.44 4.07
CA LEU A 23 4.98 -2.34 3.68
C LEU A 23 4.27 -1.03 4.01
N THR A 24 4.94 -0.15 4.76
CA THR A 24 4.41 1.18 5.06
C THR A 24 5.09 2.28 4.26
N PHE A 25 4.35 3.37 4.09
CA PHE A 25 4.76 4.53 3.31
C PHE A 25 4.03 5.78 3.80
N MET A 26 4.63 6.93 3.53
CA MET A 26 4.11 8.23 3.90
C MET A 26 3.28 8.82 2.77
N MET A 27 2.17 9.44 3.14
CA MET A 27 1.45 10.40 2.33
C MET A 27 1.12 11.61 3.20
N HIS A 28 1.71 12.75 2.88
CA HIS A 28 1.76 13.91 3.75
C HIS A 28 2.36 13.53 5.12
N ASP A 29 1.62 13.74 6.21
CA ASP A 29 2.06 13.50 7.58
C ASP A 29 1.47 12.21 8.16
N GLU A 30 0.82 11.39 7.34
CA GLU A 30 0.17 10.15 7.73
C GLU A 30 0.89 8.91 7.16
N GLU A 31 0.94 7.84 7.95
CA GLU A 31 1.56 6.57 7.57
C GLU A 31 0.48 5.56 7.14
N TYR A 32 0.66 5.02 5.94
CA TYR A 32 -0.23 4.06 5.31
C TYR A 32 0.48 2.73 5.12
N GLY A 33 -0.26 1.64 5.07
CA GLY A 33 0.27 0.28 4.91
C GLY A 33 -0.45 -0.49 3.81
N MET A 34 0.28 -1.33 3.09
CA MET A 34 -0.27 -2.30 2.16
C MET A 34 0.34 -3.67 2.38
N ASP A 35 -0.40 -4.73 2.04
CA ASP A 35 0.11 -6.10 2.11
C ASP A 35 1.41 -6.21 1.30
N ILE A 36 2.49 -6.63 1.96
CA ILE A 36 3.81 -6.74 1.34
C ILE A 36 3.81 -7.75 0.19
N LEU A 37 2.93 -8.75 0.23
CA LEU A 37 2.83 -9.79 -0.80
C LEU A 37 2.29 -9.23 -2.13
N ALA A 38 1.62 -8.08 -2.11
CA ALA A 38 1.21 -7.40 -3.32
C ALA A 38 2.38 -6.67 -4.01
N VAL A 39 3.48 -6.38 -3.30
CA VAL A 39 4.59 -5.55 -3.80
C VAL A 39 5.54 -6.39 -4.66
N GLN A 40 5.82 -5.92 -5.87
CA GLN A 40 6.77 -6.54 -6.79
C GLN A 40 8.15 -5.88 -6.75
N GLU A 41 8.20 -4.55 -6.73
CA GLU A 41 9.42 -3.76 -6.61
C GLU A 41 9.11 -2.32 -6.20
N ILE A 42 10.12 -1.60 -5.70
CA ILE A 42 10.05 -0.17 -5.39
C ILE A 42 11.11 0.53 -6.22
N ARG A 43 10.75 1.64 -6.88
CA ARG A 43 11.66 2.43 -7.71
C ARG A 43 11.55 3.91 -7.38
N GLY A 44 12.63 4.66 -7.60
CA GLY A 44 12.56 6.12 -7.52
C GLY A 44 11.55 6.69 -8.54
N TRP A 45 10.91 7.79 -8.19
CA TRP A 45 10.00 8.48 -9.11
C TRP A 45 10.74 9.00 -10.34
N GLU A 46 10.20 8.70 -11.52
CA GLU A 46 10.67 9.18 -12.81
C GLU A 46 9.46 9.73 -13.61
N PRO A 47 9.68 10.71 -14.50
CA PRO A 47 8.61 11.20 -15.37
C PRO A 47 7.93 10.09 -16.17
N VAL A 48 6.60 10.11 -16.17
CA VAL A 48 5.76 9.12 -16.85
C VAL A 48 5.23 9.63 -18.18
N THR A 49 4.86 8.72 -19.08
CA THR A 49 4.16 9.07 -20.32
C THR A 49 2.69 9.34 -20.01
N THR A 50 2.21 10.56 -20.25
CA THR A 50 0.82 10.95 -19.96
C THR A 50 -0.18 10.16 -20.80
N ILE A 51 -1.28 9.74 -20.17
CA ILE A 51 -2.39 9.07 -20.85
C ILE A 51 -3.50 10.11 -21.09
N PRO A 52 -3.93 10.35 -22.34
CA PRO A 52 -5.02 11.27 -22.62
C PRO A 52 -6.35 10.82 -21.99
N ASN A 53 -7.15 11.78 -21.53
CA ASN A 53 -8.49 11.57 -20.95
C ASN A 53 -8.53 10.64 -19.71
N SER A 54 -7.40 10.42 -19.05
CA SER A 54 -7.37 9.67 -17.79
C SER A 54 -7.87 10.53 -16.62
N PRO A 55 -8.40 9.91 -15.56
CA PRO A 55 -8.64 10.62 -14.31
C PRO A 55 -7.38 11.33 -13.79
N ASN A 56 -7.56 12.42 -13.04
CA ASN A 56 -6.47 13.23 -12.51
C ASN A 56 -5.45 12.44 -11.67
N PHE A 57 -5.91 11.43 -10.92
CA PHE A 57 -5.06 10.56 -10.11
C PHE A 57 -4.24 9.56 -10.93
N VAL A 58 -4.51 9.42 -12.23
CA VAL A 58 -3.67 8.63 -13.15
C VAL A 58 -2.63 9.56 -13.75
N ARG A 59 -1.39 9.44 -13.30
CA ARG A 59 -0.28 10.28 -13.77
C ARG A 59 0.14 9.95 -15.20
N GLY A 60 -0.03 8.69 -15.59
CA GLY A 60 0.36 8.19 -16.90
C GLY A 60 0.73 6.71 -16.86
N ALA A 61 1.69 6.32 -17.71
CA ALA A 61 2.29 4.99 -17.70
C ALA A 61 3.81 5.04 -17.75
N MET A 62 4.45 4.00 -17.22
CA MET A 62 5.89 3.79 -17.22
C MET A 62 6.22 2.42 -17.85
N ASN A 63 7.32 2.34 -18.59
CA ASN A 63 7.83 1.06 -19.07
C ASN A 63 8.70 0.41 -17.99
N LEU A 64 8.24 -0.71 -17.46
CA LEU A 64 8.95 -1.52 -16.48
C LEU A 64 9.31 -2.86 -17.10
N ARG A 65 10.61 -3.04 -17.40
CA ARG A 65 11.18 -4.27 -17.99
C ARG A 65 10.44 -4.74 -19.26
N GLY A 66 9.96 -3.81 -20.08
CA GLY A 66 9.21 -4.10 -21.31
C GLY A 66 7.69 -4.10 -21.14
N THR A 67 7.19 -4.00 -19.91
CA THR A 67 5.75 -3.94 -19.61
C THR A 67 5.31 -2.50 -19.36
N ILE A 68 4.23 -2.07 -20.02
CA ILE A 68 3.63 -0.76 -19.78
C ILE A 68 2.75 -0.84 -18.53
N VAL A 69 3.14 -0.14 -17.47
CA VAL A 69 2.49 -0.15 -16.17
C VAL A 69 1.82 1.21 -15.92
N PRO A 70 0.50 1.25 -15.66
CA PRO A 70 -0.19 2.50 -15.31
C PRO A 70 0.25 2.97 -13.93
N ILE A 71 0.41 4.29 -13.79
CA ILE A 71 0.92 4.93 -12.59
C ILE A 71 -0.15 5.80 -11.94
N ILE A 72 -0.47 5.47 -10.69
CA ILE A 72 -1.53 6.07 -9.88
C ILE A 72 -0.87 6.91 -8.78
N ASP A 73 -1.25 8.17 -8.66
CA ASP A 73 -0.87 9.03 -7.54
C ASP A 73 -1.87 8.83 -6.40
N LEU A 74 -1.39 8.24 -5.30
CA LEU A 74 -2.27 7.91 -4.17
C LEU A 74 -2.76 9.15 -3.43
N ARG A 75 -1.98 10.24 -3.37
CA ARG A 75 -2.47 11.49 -2.76
C ARG A 75 -3.64 12.04 -3.55
N MET A 76 -3.50 12.12 -4.87
CA MET A 76 -4.58 12.56 -5.75
C MET A 76 -5.80 11.63 -5.69
N ARG A 77 -5.58 10.31 -5.57
CA ARG A 77 -6.68 9.34 -5.44
C ARG A 77 -7.46 9.50 -4.13
N PHE A 78 -6.80 9.93 -3.05
CA PHE A 78 -7.39 10.10 -1.72
C PHE A 78 -7.83 11.55 -1.46
N GLY A 79 -7.71 12.44 -2.46
CA GLY A 79 -8.03 13.87 -2.30
C GLY A 79 -7.07 14.63 -1.39
N ILE A 80 -5.89 14.07 -1.10
CA ILE A 80 -4.85 14.70 -0.31
C ILE A 80 -4.11 15.68 -1.22
N ASN A 81 -3.90 16.92 -0.74
CA ASN A 81 -3.18 17.95 -1.49
C ASN A 81 -1.85 17.40 -2.02
N ALA A 82 -1.48 17.68 -3.27
CA ALA A 82 -0.20 17.24 -3.80
C ALA A 82 0.97 18.03 -3.17
N ILE A 83 2.10 17.37 -2.92
CA ILE A 83 3.40 18.03 -2.76
C ILE A 83 4.19 17.91 -4.07
N GLU A 84 5.25 18.70 -4.20
CA GLU A 84 6.22 18.47 -5.27
C GLU A 84 6.87 17.09 -5.10
N TYR A 85 6.97 16.34 -6.19
CA TYR A 85 7.72 15.09 -6.19
C TYR A 85 9.19 15.38 -5.90
N GLY A 86 9.70 14.78 -4.83
CA GLY A 86 11.04 14.98 -4.32
C GLY A 86 11.93 13.74 -4.45
N PRO A 87 13.18 13.82 -3.95
CA PRO A 87 14.13 12.69 -4.01
C PRO A 87 13.68 11.43 -3.27
N LEU A 88 12.76 11.56 -2.32
CA LEU A 88 12.20 10.44 -1.55
C LEU A 88 10.97 9.83 -2.21
N THR A 89 10.36 10.52 -3.19
CA THR A 89 9.16 10.04 -3.88
C THR A 89 9.50 8.79 -4.66
N VAL A 90 8.70 7.75 -4.47
CA VAL A 90 8.90 6.44 -5.08
C VAL A 90 7.62 5.95 -5.76
N VAL A 91 7.80 5.01 -6.69
CA VAL A 91 6.75 4.19 -7.26
C VAL A 91 6.84 2.80 -6.64
N ILE A 92 5.79 2.40 -5.92
CA ILE A 92 5.61 1.02 -5.45
C ILE A 92 4.86 0.26 -6.53
N VAL A 93 5.52 -0.71 -7.16
CA VAL A 93 4.91 -1.56 -8.19
C VAL A 93 4.21 -2.71 -7.50
N VAL A 94 2.90 -2.83 -7.71
CA VAL A 94 2.06 -3.84 -7.09
C VAL A 94 1.39 -4.73 -8.10
N SER A 95 1.06 -5.94 -7.68
CA SER A 95 0.28 -6.92 -8.43
C SER A 95 -0.93 -7.32 -7.62
N VAL A 96 -2.11 -6.92 -8.08
CA VAL A 96 -3.36 -7.06 -7.33
C VAL A 96 -4.42 -7.72 -8.21
N LYS A 97 -5.18 -8.64 -7.64
CA LYS A 97 -6.33 -9.26 -8.30
C LYS A 97 -7.53 -8.34 -8.18
N ILE A 98 -8.11 -7.93 -9.31
CA ILE A 98 -9.28 -7.04 -9.37
C ILE A 98 -10.27 -7.62 -10.36
N LYS A 99 -11.50 -7.90 -9.93
CA LYS A 99 -12.55 -8.54 -10.77
C LYS A 99 -12.03 -9.77 -11.51
N GLU A 100 -11.38 -10.65 -10.76
CA GLU A 100 -10.77 -11.90 -11.25
C GLU A 100 -9.55 -11.75 -12.17
N GLN A 101 -9.12 -10.53 -12.50
CA GLN A 101 -7.95 -10.28 -13.33
C GLN A 101 -6.76 -9.85 -12.49
N GLN A 102 -5.60 -10.46 -12.70
CA GLN A 102 -4.35 -9.97 -12.12
C GLN A 102 -3.93 -8.70 -12.86
N LYS A 103 -3.69 -7.62 -12.14
CA LYS A 103 -3.26 -6.33 -12.70
C LYS A 103 -1.98 -5.86 -12.02
N ILE A 104 -1.06 -5.33 -12.83
CA ILE A 104 0.17 -4.69 -12.37
C ILE A 104 -0.01 -3.18 -12.49
N MET A 105 0.25 -2.45 -11.41
CA MET A 105 0.12 -0.99 -11.33
C MET A 105 1.26 -0.40 -10.51
N GLY A 106 1.64 0.84 -10.80
CA GLY A 106 2.58 1.59 -9.97
C GLY A 106 1.86 2.64 -9.13
N LEU A 107 2.24 2.74 -7.86
CA LEU A 107 1.64 3.65 -6.89
C LEU A 107 2.68 4.69 -6.48
N VAL A 108 2.43 5.96 -6.79
CA VAL A 108 3.29 7.06 -6.35
C VAL A 108 2.94 7.44 -4.93
N VAL A 109 3.96 7.47 -4.06
CA VAL A 109 3.87 7.83 -2.64
C VAL A 109 5.04 8.73 -2.28
N ASP A 110 4.94 9.44 -1.14
CA ASP A 110 5.95 10.44 -0.79
C ASP A 110 7.29 9.81 -0.38
N ALA A 111 7.23 8.71 0.37
CA ALA A 111 8.39 7.92 0.77
C ALA A 111 7.93 6.55 1.29
N VAL A 112 8.73 5.51 1.09
CA VAL A 112 8.58 4.25 1.86
C VAL A 112 9.15 4.43 3.27
N SER A 113 8.52 3.80 4.25
CA SER A 113 8.82 3.94 5.68
C SER A 113 9.47 2.67 6.23
N ASP A 114 8.69 1.66 6.62
CA ASP A 114 9.18 0.44 7.25
C ASP A 114 8.34 -0.79 6.83
N VAL A 115 8.64 -1.96 7.38
CA VAL A 115 7.80 -3.16 7.28
C VAL A 115 7.35 -3.58 8.67
N TYR A 116 6.04 -3.68 8.87
CA TYR A 116 5.46 -4.12 10.15
C TYR A 116 4.82 -5.50 10.02
N SER A 117 5.08 -6.38 10.99
CA SER A 117 4.30 -7.61 11.21
C SER A 117 3.13 -7.30 12.12
N ILE A 118 1.91 -7.57 11.64
CA ILE A 118 0.66 -7.17 12.28
C ILE A 118 -0.27 -8.38 12.36
N ALA A 119 -0.61 -8.77 13.57
CA ALA A 119 -1.63 -9.80 13.82
C ALA A 119 -2.99 -9.31 13.32
N GLU A 120 -3.74 -10.16 12.62
CA GLU A 120 -5.02 -9.81 12.01
C GLU A 120 -6.03 -9.21 13.01
N GLU A 121 -6.02 -9.70 14.26
CA GLU A 121 -6.81 -9.19 15.39
C GLU A 121 -6.47 -7.76 15.84
N LYS A 122 -5.30 -7.22 15.47
CA LYS A 122 -4.88 -5.85 15.79
C LYS A 122 -5.33 -4.83 14.75
N ALA A 123 -5.71 -5.26 13.55
CA ALA A 123 -6.35 -4.40 12.57
C ALA A 123 -7.80 -4.16 13.03
N LYS A 124 -8.05 -3.03 13.69
CA LYS A 124 -9.38 -2.69 14.21
C LYS A 124 -10.11 -1.74 13.26
N ASP A 125 -11.43 -1.83 13.29
CA ASP A 125 -12.31 -0.80 12.73
C ASP A 125 -12.30 0.44 13.63
N VAL A 126 -12.04 1.62 13.06
CA VAL A 126 -12.21 2.89 13.78
C VAL A 126 -13.57 3.49 13.39
N PRO A 127 -14.48 3.70 14.36
CA PRO A 127 -15.82 4.24 14.10
C PRO A 127 -15.82 5.60 13.39
N ASP A 128 -14.89 6.49 13.73
CA ASP A 128 -14.85 7.86 13.20
C ASP A 128 -14.42 7.95 11.73
N PHE A 129 -13.87 6.88 11.17
CA PHE A 129 -13.47 6.86 9.76
C PHE A 129 -14.64 6.50 8.83
N GLN A 130 -15.75 5.96 9.35
CA GLN A 130 -16.84 5.37 8.56
C GLN A 130 -17.65 6.36 7.70
N ASP A 131 -17.60 7.65 8.01
CA ASP A 131 -18.35 8.71 7.29
C ASP A 131 -17.53 9.48 6.24
N SER A 132 -16.30 9.02 5.92
CA SER A 132 -15.48 9.63 4.87
C SER A 132 -15.53 8.85 3.56
N ASP A 133 -15.46 9.54 2.42
CA ASP A 133 -15.37 8.88 1.09
C ASP A 133 -14.14 7.94 0.99
N ASN A 134 -13.11 8.20 1.81
CA ASN A 134 -11.90 7.40 1.88
C ASN A 134 -12.03 6.13 2.74
N ALA A 135 -13.08 6.00 3.56
CA ALA A 135 -13.34 4.81 4.38
C ALA A 135 -13.46 3.54 3.51
N TYR A 136 -13.98 3.71 2.31
CA TYR A 136 -14.11 2.64 1.34
C TYR A 136 -12.76 1.99 1.00
N PHE A 137 -11.68 2.77 0.99
CA PHE A 137 -10.33 2.33 0.64
C PHE A 137 -9.54 1.70 1.79
N VAL A 138 -10.07 1.76 3.01
CA VAL A 138 -9.39 1.29 4.21
C VAL A 138 -9.80 -0.15 4.52
N HIS A 139 -8.80 -1.01 4.77
CA HIS A 139 -8.99 -2.35 5.32
C HIS A 139 -9.07 -2.34 6.84
N GLY A 140 -8.30 -1.46 7.50
CA GLY A 140 -8.33 -1.29 8.94
C GLY A 140 -7.30 -0.26 9.42
N LEU A 141 -7.28 -0.02 10.73
CA LEU A 141 -6.33 0.87 11.40
C LEU A 141 -5.62 0.11 12.51
N VAL A 142 -4.33 0.39 12.67
CA VAL A 142 -3.48 -0.31 13.64
C VAL A 142 -2.50 0.65 14.28
N ASN A 143 -2.29 0.49 15.59
CA ASN A 143 -1.26 1.21 16.32
C ASN A 143 0.01 0.37 16.39
N VAL A 144 1.10 0.89 15.82
CA VAL A 144 2.44 0.31 15.91
C VAL A 144 3.27 1.22 16.82
N GLY A 145 3.45 0.80 18.08
CA GLY A 145 4.03 1.65 19.11
C GLY A 145 3.14 2.87 19.38
N GLN A 146 3.64 4.07 19.07
CA GLN A 146 2.90 5.34 19.18
C GLN A 146 2.34 5.85 17.85
N LYS A 147 2.60 5.15 16.75
CA LYS A 147 2.15 5.56 15.42
C LYS A 147 0.85 4.85 15.06
N MET A 148 -0.06 5.59 14.43
CA MET A 148 -1.23 5.01 13.78
C MET A 148 -0.91 4.76 12.31
N VAL A 149 -1.22 3.57 11.82
CA VAL A 149 -1.01 3.16 10.43
C VAL A 149 -2.37 2.82 9.81
N VAL A 150 -2.65 3.41 8.65
CA VAL A 150 -3.86 3.14 7.86
C VAL A 150 -3.59 1.98 6.90
N LEU A 151 -4.21 0.83 7.12
CA LEU A 151 -4.06 -0.33 6.24
C LEU A 151 -5.02 -0.21 5.06
N LEU A 152 -4.48 -0.20 3.84
CA LEU A 152 -5.25 -0.02 2.62
C LEU A 152 -5.82 -1.34 2.08
N ASN A 153 -7.05 -1.27 1.57
CA ASN A 153 -7.60 -2.30 0.70
C ASN A 153 -7.21 -2.00 -0.76
N LEU A 154 -6.11 -2.59 -1.22
CA LEU A 154 -5.59 -2.33 -2.58
C LEU A 154 -6.57 -2.69 -3.70
N GLU A 155 -7.40 -3.73 -3.53
CA GLU A 155 -8.40 -4.10 -4.54
C GLU A 155 -9.39 -2.94 -4.78
N LYS A 156 -9.88 -2.34 -3.69
CA LYS A 156 -10.81 -1.20 -3.76
C LYS A 156 -10.13 0.09 -4.20
N VAL A 157 -8.92 0.36 -3.71
CA VAL A 157 -8.11 1.53 -4.11
C VAL A 157 -7.86 1.53 -5.62
N LEU A 158 -7.63 0.34 -6.19
CA LEU A 158 -7.19 0.20 -7.57
C LEU A 158 -8.28 -0.25 -8.54
N ASP A 159 -9.49 -0.51 -8.07
CA ASP A 159 -10.65 -0.65 -8.96
C ASP A 159 -11.00 0.73 -9.54
N LEU A 160 -10.47 0.99 -10.74
CA LEU A 160 -10.70 2.25 -11.48
C LEU A 160 -12.07 2.31 -12.15
N SER A 161 -12.82 1.20 -12.16
CA SER A 161 -14.18 1.17 -12.72
C SER A 161 -15.25 1.51 -11.69
N ASP A 162 -14.87 1.52 -10.41
CA ASP A 162 -15.76 1.91 -9.34
C ASP A 162 -15.81 3.44 -9.22
N LYS A 163 -17.02 3.99 -9.33
CA LYS A 163 -17.28 5.43 -9.21
C LYS A 163 -17.60 5.85 -7.77
N SER A 164 -17.64 4.90 -6.84
CA SER A 164 -18.12 5.12 -5.46
C SER A 164 -17.25 6.07 -4.62
N GLY A 165 -15.98 6.29 -4.99
CA GLY A 165 -15.07 7.24 -4.31
C GLY A 165 -14.80 8.54 -5.07
N LEU A 166 -15.59 8.87 -6.11
CA LEU A 166 -15.31 9.99 -7.02
C LEU A 166 -16.33 11.14 -6.95
N LYS A 167 -16.98 11.36 -5.80
CA LYS A 167 -17.85 12.54 -5.64
C LYS A 167 -17.03 13.75 -5.17
N GLY A 168 -16.43 14.44 -6.13
CA GLY A 168 -16.00 15.84 -6.04
C GLY A 168 -16.64 16.65 -7.16
#